data_AF-A0A971I113-F1
#
_entry.id   AF-A0A971I113-F1
#
_cell.length_a   1.000
_cell.length_b   1.000
_cell.length_c   1.000
_cell.angle_alpha   90.00
_cell.angle_beta   90.00
_cell.angle_gamma   90.00
#
_symmetry.space_group_name_H-M   'P 1'
#
loop_
_entity.id
_entity.type
_entity.pdbx_description
1 polymer ?
#
loop_
_entity_poly.entity_id
_entity_poly.type
_entity_poly.pdbx_seq_one_letter_code
_entity_poly.pdbx_strand_id
1 'polypeptide(L)'
;MARKANKSENLPGVNKARNRNMRAYLLRICLGVAFVLITAVCTNLYFQQEEEYQRLNLEQEQLQRQVDALYEEYKDLNRQYSMLDSDEYIESIARDYLNMCRPEDTLIINR
;
A
#
# COMPACT_ATOMS: atom_id res chain seq x y z
N MET A 1 -18.61 -20.96 89.34
CA MET A 1 -19.72 -20.44 88.53
C MET A 1 -19.17 -19.67 87.33
N ALA A 2 -19.73 -19.95 86.14
CA ALA A 2 -19.72 -19.19 84.88
C ALA A 2 -18.38 -18.64 84.30
N ARG A 3 -17.80 -19.38 83.35
CA ARG A 3 -16.99 -18.79 82.25
C ARG A 3 -17.96 -18.16 81.23
N LYS A 4 -17.95 -16.85 81.08
CA LYS A 4 -18.61 -16.18 79.94
C LYS A 4 -17.78 -16.44 78.69
N ALA A 5 -18.25 -17.36 77.85
CA ALA A 5 -17.71 -17.60 76.52
C ALA A 5 -18.00 -16.39 75.62
N ASN A 6 -16.94 -15.89 75.00
CA ASN A 6 -16.93 -14.78 74.07
C ASN A 6 -17.55 -15.25 72.75
N LYS A 7 -18.82 -14.92 72.51
CA LYS A 7 -19.52 -15.20 71.23
C LYS A 7 -19.43 -13.95 70.36
N SER A 8 -18.30 -13.77 69.68
CA SER A 8 -18.22 -12.83 68.56
C SER A 8 -19.05 -13.41 67.41
N GLU A 9 -20.29 -12.94 67.31
CA GLU A 9 -21.21 -13.30 66.23
C GLU A 9 -20.65 -12.84 64.89
N ASN A 10 -20.16 -13.80 64.10
CA ASN A 10 -19.88 -13.57 62.69
C ASN A 10 -21.21 -13.34 61.95
N LEU A 11 -21.54 -12.07 61.70
CA LEU A 11 -22.72 -11.69 60.92
C LEU A 11 -22.58 -12.17 59.46
N PRO A 12 -23.54 -12.96 58.93
CA PRO A 12 -23.46 -13.59 57.60
C PRO A 12 -23.54 -12.62 56.41
N GLY A 13 -23.76 -11.31 56.65
CA GLY A 13 -23.90 -10.29 55.61
C GLY A 13 -22.59 -9.68 55.12
N VAL A 14 -21.54 -9.65 55.95
CA VAL A 14 -20.31 -8.88 55.65
C VAL A 14 -19.48 -9.55 54.55
N ASN A 15 -19.42 -10.89 54.53
CA ASN A 15 -18.65 -11.64 53.54
C ASN A 15 -19.25 -11.59 52.12
N LYS A 16 -20.59 -11.52 52.00
CA LYS A 16 -21.29 -11.49 50.71
C LYS A 16 -21.23 -10.12 50.03
N ALA A 17 -21.15 -9.03 50.81
CA ALA A 17 -20.94 -7.67 50.30
C ALA A 17 -19.46 -7.44 49.88
N ARG A 18 -18.50 -7.91 50.70
CA ARG A 18 -17.07 -7.82 50.40
C ARG A 18 -16.69 -8.54 49.10
N ASN A 19 -17.24 -9.72 48.85
CA ASN A 19 -16.94 -10.49 47.62
C ASN A 19 -17.58 -9.87 46.36
N ARG A 20 -18.71 -9.18 46.48
CA ARG A 20 -19.33 -8.42 45.36
C ARG A 20 -18.46 -7.25 44.92
N ASN A 21 -17.94 -6.49 45.87
CA ASN A 21 -17.07 -5.34 45.59
C ASN A 21 -15.70 -5.78 45.04
N MET A 22 -15.16 -6.90 45.54
CA MET A 22 -13.93 -7.52 45.01
C MET A 22 -14.11 -8.00 43.56
N ARG A 23 -15.23 -8.67 43.25
CA ARG A 23 -15.54 -9.11 41.88
C ARG A 23 -15.72 -7.93 40.92
N ALA A 24 -16.38 -6.86 41.37
CA ALA A 24 -16.51 -5.64 40.56
C ALA A 24 -15.16 -4.97 40.31
N TYR A 25 -14.25 -4.98 41.29
CA TYR A 25 -12.90 -4.44 41.14
C TYR A 25 -12.04 -5.30 40.19
N LEU A 26 -12.09 -6.63 40.33
CA LEU A 26 -11.42 -7.56 39.43
C LEU A 26 -11.95 -7.46 38.00
N LEU A 27 -13.27 -7.30 37.81
CA LEU A 27 -13.86 -7.08 36.48
C LEU A 27 -13.39 -5.76 35.86
N ARG A 28 -13.25 -4.69 36.63
CA ARG A 28 -12.71 -3.41 36.15
C ARG A 28 -11.24 -3.53 35.75
N ILE A 29 -10.44 -4.28 36.51
CA ILE A 29 -9.03 -4.55 36.16
C ILE A 29 -8.97 -5.40 34.88
N CYS A 30 -9.76 -6.47 34.78
CA CYS A 30 -9.82 -7.29 33.57
C CYS A 30 -10.25 -6.48 32.34
N LEU A 31 -11.22 -5.58 32.48
CA LEU A 31 -11.63 -4.66 31.42
C LEU A 31 -10.52 -3.69 31.03
N GLY A 32 -9.78 -3.14 32.00
CA GLY A 32 -8.63 -2.28 31.74
C GLY A 32 -7.52 -3.00 30.99
N VAL A 33 -7.18 -4.22 31.41
CA VAL A 33 -6.18 -5.06 30.72
C VAL A 33 -6.65 -5.44 29.32
N ALA A 34 -7.92 -5.83 29.16
CA ALA A 34 -8.49 -6.12 27.85
C ALA A 34 -8.43 -4.90 26.93
N PHE A 35 -8.72 -3.71 27.44
CA PHE A 35 -8.63 -2.46 26.68
C PHE A 35 -7.20 -2.17 26.22
N VAL A 36 -6.20 -2.34 27.09
CA VAL A 36 -4.79 -2.18 26.72
C VAL A 36 -4.36 -3.21 25.67
N LEU A 37 -4.81 -4.46 25.78
CA LEU A 37 -4.51 -5.48 24.79
C LEU A 37 -5.15 -5.18 23.42
N ILE A 38 -6.42 -4.76 23.41
CA ILE A 38 -7.12 -4.38 22.17
C ILE A 38 -6.41 -3.21 21.50
N THR A 39 -6.08 -2.17 22.25
CA THR A 39 -5.37 -0.99 21.70
C THR A 39 -3.97 -1.34 21.18
N ALA A 40 -3.24 -2.23 21.87
CA ALA A 40 -1.95 -2.73 21.38
C ALA A 40 -2.07 -3.53 20.06
N VAL A 41 -3.12 -4.36 19.92
CA VAL A 41 -3.37 -5.10 18.68
C VAL A 41 -3.79 -4.15 17.55
N CYS A 42 -4.71 -3.22 17.82
CA CYS A 42 -5.17 -2.25 16.84
C CYS A 42 -4.04 -1.36 16.31
N THR A 43 -3.14 -0.91 17.19
CA THR A 43 -1.99 -0.08 16.79
C THR A 43 -1.01 -0.88 15.94
N ASN A 44 -0.69 -2.11 16.30
CA ASN A 44 0.19 -2.97 15.50
C ASN A 44 -0.39 -3.24 14.09
N LEU A 45 -1.68 -3.57 14.02
CA LEU A 45 -2.37 -3.76 12.74
C LEU A 45 -2.40 -2.49 11.88
N TYR A 46 -2.55 -1.32 12.50
CA TYR A 46 -2.54 -0.04 11.79
C TYR A 46 -1.18 0.24 11.16
N PHE A 47 -0.09 0.03 11.90
CA PHE A 47 1.27 0.22 11.36
C PHE A 47 1.58 -0.74 10.20
N GLN A 48 1.16 -2.01 10.30
CA GLN A 48 1.37 -2.98 9.22
C GLN A 48 0.59 -2.61 7.94
N GLN A 49 -0.65 -2.14 8.08
CA GLN A 49 -1.44 -1.72 6.93
C GLN A 49 -0.85 -0.52 6.21
N GLU A 50 -0.26 0.44 6.93
CA GLU A 50 0.28 1.64 6.31
C GLU A 50 1.51 1.36 5.44
N GLU A 51 2.41 0.46 5.87
CA GLU A 51 3.54 0.03 5.04
C GLU A 51 3.08 -0.71 3.78
N GLU A 52 2.10 -1.61 3.90
CA GLU A 52 1.54 -2.33 2.75
C GLU A 52 0.85 -1.39 1.76
N TYR A 53 0.06 -0.42 2.26
CA TYR A 53 -0.58 0.59 1.43
C TYR A 53 0.43 1.47 0.70
N GLN A 54 1.49 1.91 1.39
CA GLN A 54 2.54 2.71 0.77
C GLN A 54 3.26 1.93 -0.33
N ARG A 55 3.61 0.67 -0.07
CA ARG A 55 4.23 -0.20 -1.06
C ARG A 55 3.33 -0.41 -2.28
N LEU A 56 2.04 -0.69 -2.06
CA LEU A 56 1.10 -0.93 -3.15
C LEU A 56 0.87 0.33 -3.99
N ASN A 57 0.82 1.50 -3.36
CA ASN A 57 0.70 2.78 -4.08
C ASN A 57 1.94 3.06 -4.95
N LEU A 58 3.14 2.80 -4.43
CA LEU A 58 4.38 2.94 -5.20
C LEU A 58 4.41 1.98 -6.40
N GLU A 59 3.99 0.73 -6.20
CA GLU A 59 3.90 -0.26 -7.27
C GLU A 59 2.88 0.16 -8.34
N GLN A 60 1.72 0.68 -7.93
CA GLN A 60 0.71 1.20 -8.86
C GLN A 60 1.26 2.38 -9.68
N GLU A 61 1.95 3.33 -9.04
CA GLU A 61 2.54 4.49 -9.73
C GLU A 61 3.66 4.07 -10.72
N GLN A 62 4.46 3.07 -10.36
CA GLN A 62 5.47 2.52 -11.26
C GLN A 62 4.83 1.80 -12.45
N LEU A 63 3.76 1.05 -12.22
CA LEU A 63 3.06 0.33 -13.27
C LEU A 63 2.35 1.31 -14.22
N GLN A 64 1.74 2.37 -13.69
CA GLN A 64 1.12 3.42 -14.49
C GLN A 64 2.15 4.10 -15.41
N ARG A 65 3.34 4.44 -14.88
CA ARG A 65 4.43 4.99 -15.70
C ARG A 65 4.88 4.07 -16.82
N GLN A 66 4.91 2.75 -16.57
CA GLN A 66 5.25 1.78 -17.61
C GLN A 66 4.18 1.70 -18.69
N VAL A 67 2.90 1.74 -18.31
CA VAL A 67 1.78 1.79 -19.27
C VAL A 67 1.86 3.04 -20.13
N ASP A 68 2.10 4.20 -19.52
CA ASP A 68 2.17 5.47 -20.24
C ASP A 68 3.35 5.48 -21.22
N ALA A 69 4.53 5.01 -20.79
CA ALA A 69 5.71 4.90 -21.65
C ALA A 69 5.48 3.94 -22.82
N LEU A 70 4.88 2.78 -22.58
CA LEU A 70 4.59 1.80 -23.63
C LEU A 70 3.54 2.31 -24.61
N TYR A 71 2.58 3.12 -24.13
CA TYR A 71 1.59 3.77 -24.99
C TYR A 71 2.21 4.84 -25.88
N GLU A 72 3.16 5.62 -25.37
CA GLU A 72 3.92 6.55 -26.21
C GLU A 72 4.73 5.83 -27.29
N GLU A 73 5.43 4.75 -26.93
CA GLU A 73 6.19 3.94 -27.88
C GLU A 73 5.28 3.34 -28.96
N TYR A 74 4.13 2.79 -28.55
CA TYR A 74 3.12 2.30 -29.49
C TYR A 74 2.64 3.39 -30.45
N LYS A 75 2.38 4.60 -29.95
CA LYS A 75 1.93 5.72 -30.76
C LYS A 75 2.99 6.17 -31.76
N ASP A 76 4.25 6.23 -31.35
CA ASP A 76 5.36 6.57 -32.23
C ASP A 76 5.56 5.50 -33.32
N LEU A 77 5.56 4.23 -32.93
CA LEU A 77 5.66 3.11 -33.86
C LEU A 77 4.49 3.11 -34.87
N ASN A 78 3.27 3.37 -34.41
CA ASN A 78 2.10 3.45 -35.29
C ASN A 78 2.19 4.65 -36.27
N ARG A 79 2.79 5.76 -35.84
CA ARG A 79 3.08 6.90 -36.72
C ARG A 79 4.09 6.51 -37.80
N GLN A 80 5.18 5.85 -37.42
CA GLN A 80 6.18 5.33 -38.37
C GLN A 80 5.53 4.34 -39.35
N TYR A 81 4.70 3.43 -38.85
CA TYR A 81 3.94 2.48 -39.67
C TYR A 81 2.99 3.17 -40.66
N SER A 82 2.31 4.24 -40.25
CA SER A 82 1.46 5.01 -41.16
C SER A 82 2.23 5.74 -42.27
N MET A 83 3.54 5.99 -42.07
CA MET A 83 4.42 6.60 -43.06
C MET A 83 5.09 5.56 -43.98
N LEU A 84 5.16 4.30 -43.56
CA LEU A 84 5.82 3.22 -44.30
C LEU A 84 5.23 3.00 -45.70
N ASP A 85 3.92 3.17 -45.87
CA ASP A 85 3.22 3.05 -47.15
C ASP A 85 3.22 4.35 -47.98
N SER A 86 3.83 5.43 -47.49
CA SER A 86 3.93 6.67 -48.25
C SER A 86 5.05 6.60 -49.28
N ASP A 87 4.75 6.97 -50.53
CA ASP A 87 5.74 7.02 -51.63
C ASP A 87 6.99 7.83 -51.23
N GLU A 88 6.82 8.88 -50.44
CA GLU A 88 7.89 9.77 -49.99
C GLU A 88 8.88 9.09 -49.02
N TYR A 89 8.38 8.19 -48.17
CA TYR A 89 9.20 7.36 -47.28
C TYR A 89 9.89 6.22 -48.03
N ILE A 90 9.20 5.59 -48.99
CA ILE A 90 9.79 4.56 -49.85
C ILE A 90 10.92 5.16 -50.69
N GLU A 91 10.71 6.37 -51.24
CA GLU A 91 11.70 7.09 -52.03
C GLU A 91 12.91 7.53 -51.18
N SER A 92 12.71 7.96 -49.93
CA SER A 92 13.84 8.31 -49.05
C SER A 92 14.71 7.09 -48.71
N ILE A 93 14.10 5.96 -48.33
CA ILE A 93 14.80 4.70 -48.08
C ILE A 93 15.53 4.22 -49.34
N ALA A 94 14.87 4.29 -50.50
CA ALA A 94 15.47 3.89 -51.78
C ALA A 94 16.65 4.79 -52.18
N ARG A 95 16.57 6.10 -51.92
CA ARG A 95 17.69 7.05 -52.14
C ARG A 95 18.89 6.73 -51.29
N ASP A 96 18.69 6.46 -49.99
CA ASP A 96 19.78 6.09 -49.08
C ASP A 96 20.44 4.77 -49.49
N TYR A 97 19.64 3.76 -49.89
CA TYR A 97 20.16 2.45 -50.32
C TYR A 97 20.89 2.48 -51.67
N LEU A 98 20.38 3.24 -52.62
CA LEU A 98 20.92 3.32 -53.98
C LEU A 98 21.92 4.49 -54.15
N ASN A 99 22.16 5.24 -53.07
CA ASN A 99 22.99 6.43 -53.05
C ASN A 99 22.59 7.45 -54.13
N MET A 100 21.27 7.60 -54.34
CA MET A 100 20.68 8.49 -55.33
C MET A 100 20.24 9.79 -54.67
N CYS A 101 20.39 10.92 -55.38
CA CYS A 101 19.95 12.24 -54.93
C CYS A 101 18.90 12.80 -55.88
N ARG A 102 18.06 13.72 -55.42
CA ARG A 102 17.12 14.43 -56.31
C ARG A 102 17.89 15.37 -57.24
N PRO A 103 17.33 15.71 -58.42
CA PRO A 103 17.95 16.64 -59.35
C PRO A 103 18.28 18.01 -58.71
N GLU A 104 17.48 18.42 -57.73
CA GLU A 104 17.63 19.65 -56.96
C GLU A 104 18.62 19.56 -55.77
N ASP A 105 19.16 18.39 -55.44
CA ASP A 105 20.06 18.20 -54.29
C ASP A 105 21.52 18.58 -54.63
N THR A 106 22.22 19.23 -53.70
CA THR A 106 23.65 19.56 -53.84
C THR A 106 24.53 18.53 -53.12
N LEU A 107 25.28 17.73 -53.89
CA LEU A 107 26.22 16.74 -53.35
C LEU A 107 27.54 17.39 -52.91
N ILE A 108 27.86 17.30 -51.62
CA ILE A 108 29.16 17.73 -51.06
C ILE A 108 30.01 16.49 -50.82
N ILE A 109 31.01 16.26 -51.69
CA ILE A 109 31.96 15.15 -51.56
C ILE A 109 33.20 15.68 -50.82
N ASN A 110 33.35 15.31 -49.54
CA ASN A 110 34.59 15.55 -48.80
C ASN A 110 35.63 14.48 -49.19
N ARG A 111 36.84 14.92 -49.55
CA ARG A 111 37.95 14.09 -50.01
C ARG A 111 38.89 13.72 -48.88
#